data_AF-A0A482Z5J4-F1
#
_entry.id   AF-A0A482Z5J4-F1
#
_cell.length_a   1.000
_cell.length_b   1.000
_cell.length_c   1.000
_cell.angle_alpha   90.00
_cell.angle_beta   90.00
_cell.angle_gamma   90.00
#
_symmetry.space_group_name_H-M   'P 1'
#
loop_
_entity.id
_entity.type
_entity.pdbx_description
1 polymer ?
#
loop_
_entity_poly.entity_id
_entity_poly.type
_entity_poly.pdbx_seq_one_letter_code
_entity_poly.pdbx_strand_id
1 'polypeptide(L)' 'MKAKPTRKELTPKEQVIKEAMKIDSDDIVTMTFKVPRELQQGYKMEALKNSESMTDAFITHMKSYIKN' A
#
# COMPACT_ATOMS: atom_id res chain seq x y z
N MET A 1 18.28 2.00 43.31
CA MET A 1 16.87 2.04 42.90
C MET A 1 16.80 1.65 41.42
N LYS A 2 16.20 0.50 41.06
CA LYS A 2 16.04 0.12 39.64
C LYS A 2 14.64 0.52 39.18
N ALA A 3 14.57 1.43 38.21
CA ALA A 3 13.32 1.87 37.60
C ALA A 3 12.62 0.68 36.93
N LYS A 4 11.35 0.44 37.28
CA LYS A 4 10.52 -0.55 36.59
C LYS A 4 10.30 -0.10 35.14
N PRO A 5 10.31 -1.00 34.16
CA PRO A 5 9.96 -0.63 32.79
C PRO A 5 8.46 -0.30 32.77
N THR A 6 8.12 0.96 32.53
CA THR A 6 6.75 1.38 32.29
C THR A 6 6.31 0.76 30.96
N ARG A 7 5.63 -0.39 31.02
CA ARG A 7 4.97 -0.96 29.85
C ARG A 7 3.90 0.06 29.44
N LYS A 8 4.19 0.83 28.38
CA LYS A 8 3.19 1.73 27.79
C LYS A 8 2.04 0.85 27.29
N GLU A 9 0.96 0.80 28.06
CA GLU A 9 -0.28 0.21 27.60
C GLU A 9 -0.82 1.10 26.49
N LEU A 10 -0.77 0.59 25.25
CA LEU A 10 -1.34 1.27 24.11
C LEU A 10 -2.83 1.43 24.38
N THR A 11 -3.33 2.65 24.20
CA THR A 11 -4.75 2.94 24.34
C THR A 11 -5.55 2.08 23.36
N PRO A 12 -6.84 1.79 23.64
CA PRO A 12 -7.67 1.00 22.73
C PRO A 12 -7.64 1.51 21.28
N LYS A 13 -7.53 2.84 21.09
CA LYS A 13 -7.41 3.47 19.78
C LYS A 13 -6.08 3.14 19.10
N GLU A 14 -4.96 3.20 19.82
CA GLU A 14 -3.65 2.83 19.28
C GLU A 14 -3.54 1.33 18.99
N GLN A 15 -4.23 0.48 19.77
CA GLN A 15 -4.33 -0.95 19.49
C GLN A 15 -5.11 -1.21 18.20
N VAL A 16 -6.27 -0.57 18.03
CA VAL A 16 -7.09 -0.68 16.81
C VAL A 16 -6.33 -0.19 15.58
N ILE A 17 -5.61 0.93 15.67
CA ILE A 17 -4.78 1.43 14.57
C ILE A 17 -3.64 0.45 14.28
N LYS A 18 -2.95 -0.06 15.30
CA LYS A 18 -1.85 -1.01 15.13
C LYS A 18 -2.32 -2.36 14.57
N GLU A 19 -3.54 -2.77 14.89
CA GLU A 19 -4.18 -3.99 14.38
C GLU A 19 -4.66 -3.78 12.95
N ALA A 20 -5.23 -2.62 12.60
CA ALA A 20 -5.56 -2.25 11.22
C ALA A 20 -4.31 -2.05 10.33
N MET A 21 -3.16 -1.71 10.92
CA MET A 21 -1.87 -1.60 10.23
C MET A 21 -1.07 -2.91 10.22
N LYS A 22 -1.57 -3.99 10.83
CA LYS A 22 -1.06 -5.34 10.55
C LYS A 22 -1.56 -5.73 9.16
N ILE A 23 -0.79 -5.34 8.16
CA ILE A 23 -0.90 -5.91 6.82
C ILE A 23 -0.28 -7.30 6.95
N ASP A 24 -1.10 -8.31 7.22
CA ASP A 24 -0.65 -9.69 7.02
C ASP A 24 -0.24 -9.78 5.54
N SER A 25 0.96 -10.28 5.28
CA SER A 25 1.54 -10.36 3.94
C SER A 25 0.72 -11.25 2.98
N ASP A 26 -0.29 -11.96 3.50
CA ASP A 26 -1.23 -12.79 2.76
C ASP A 26 -2.56 -12.06 2.42
N ASP A 27 -2.81 -10.85 2.92
CA ASP A 27 -4.03 -10.06 2.63
C ASP A 27 -3.89 -9.27 1.33
N ILE A 28 -3.85 -10.00 0.21
CA ILE A 28 -3.97 -9.38 -1.13
C ILE A 28 -5.44 -9.01 -1.36
N VAL A 29 -5.73 -7.71 -1.36
CA VAL A 29 -7.04 -7.19 -1.72
C VAL A 29 -7.13 -7.00 -3.24
N THR A 30 -8.08 -7.68 -3.89
CA THR A 30 -8.38 -7.44 -5.31
C THR A 30 -9.38 -6.30 -5.45
N MET A 31 -9.01 -5.25 -6.17
CA MET A 31 -9.88 -4.10 -6.48
C MET A 31 -10.07 -3.96 -7.98
N THR A 32 -11.32 -3.71 -8.42
CA THR A 32 -11.64 -3.39 -9.82
C THR A 32 -12.09 -1.94 -9.92
N PHE A 33 -11.49 -1.19 -10.84
CA PHE A 33 -11.79 0.22 -11.07
C PHE A 33 -11.78 0.52 -12.57
N LYS A 34 -12.43 1.61 -12.96
CA LYS A 34 -12.44 2.10 -14.34
C LYS A 34 -11.44 3.24 -14.49
N VAL A 35 -10.66 3.21 -15.56
CA VAL A 35 -9.74 4.29 -15.93
C VAL A 35 -10.02 4.78 -17.35
N PRO A 36 -9.64 6.02 -17.69
CA PRO A 36 -9.63 6.48 -19.06
C PRO A 36 -8.78 5.56 -19.96
N ARG A 37 -9.22 5.37 -21.22
CA ARG A 37 -8.55 4.48 -22.18
C ARG A 37 -7.10 4.87 -22.43
N GLU A 38 -6.81 6.16 -22.53
CA GLU A 38 -5.46 6.68 -22.76
C GLU A 38 -4.52 6.30 -21.61
N LEU A 39 -5.00 6.39 -20.37
CA LEU A 39 -4.24 6.03 -19.19
C LEU A 39 -3.95 4.52 -19.15
N GLN A 40 -4.95 3.69 -19.51
CA GLN A 40 -4.76 2.25 -19.64
C GLN A 40 -3.69 1.90 -20.70
N GLN A 41 -3.70 2.60 -21.84
CA GLN A 41 -2.69 2.41 -22.88
C GLN A 41 -1.29 2.84 -22.40
N GLY A 42 -1.20 3.94 -21.66
CA GLY A 42 0.03 4.38 -21.01
C GLY A 42 0.63 3.30 -20.10
N TYR A 43 -0.18 2.70 -19.22
CA TYR A 43 0.29 1.61 -18.35
C TYR A 43 0.76 0.37 -19.12
N LYS A 44 0.11 0.02 -20.23
CA LYS A 44 0.57 -1.08 -21.09
C LYS A 44 1.94 -0.79 -21.70
N MET A 45 2.16 0.43 -22.18
CA MET A 45 3.43 0.81 -22.79
C MET A 45 4.57 0.84 -21.78
N GLU A 46 4.33 1.39 -20.58
CA GLU A 46 5.33 1.40 -19.50
C GLU A 46 5.65 -0.03 -19.00
N ALA A 47 4.63 -0.88 -18.87
CA ALA A 47 4.82 -2.28 -18.52
C ALA A 47 5.71 -3.01 -19.55
N LEU A 48 5.45 -2.80 -20.85
CA LEU A 48 6.28 -3.36 -21.93
C LEU A 48 7.72 -2.85 -21.88
N LYS A 49 7.91 -1.55 -21.64
CA LYS A 49 9.23 -0.92 -21.59
C LYS A 49 10.08 -1.44 -20.43
N ASN A 50 9.47 -1.65 -19.28
CA ASN A 50 10.16 -2.04 -18.05
C ASN A 50 10.16 -3.56 -17.81
N SER A 51 9.55 -4.36 -18.71
CA SER A 51 9.38 -5.81 -18.55
C SER A 51 8.63 -6.18 -17.27
N GLU A 52 7.63 -5.38 -16.92
CA GLU A 52 6.79 -5.53 -15.72
C GLU A 52 5.33 -5.82 -16.09
N SER A 53 4.49 -6.13 -15.09
CA SER A 53 3.05 -6.26 -15.33
C SER A 53 2.39 -4.88 -15.43
N MET A 54 1.25 -4.81 -16.13
CA MET A 54 0.43 -3.59 -16.18
C MET A 54 -0.02 -3.15 -14.77
N THR A 55 -0.24 -4.11 -13.88
CA THR A 55 -0.59 -3.86 -12.48
C THR A 55 0.56 -3.19 -11.74
N ASP A 56 1.80 -3.64 -11.95
CA ASP A 56 2.99 -3.04 -11.33
C ASP A 56 3.23 -1.62 -11.83
N ALA A 57 3.09 -1.39 -13.14
CA ALA A 57 3.16 -0.06 -13.73
C ALA A 57 2.10 0.89 -13.13
N PHE A 58 0.86 0.40 -12.95
CA PHE A 58 -0.20 1.14 -12.27
C PHE A 58 0.16 1.42 -10.80
N ILE A 59 0.60 0.41 -10.05
CA ILE A 59 0.97 0.56 -8.63
C ILE A 59 2.09 1.59 -8.47
N THR A 60 3.12 1.54 -9.32
CA THR A 60 4.22 2.50 -9.31
C THR A 60 3.74 3.92 -9.56
N HIS A 61 2.85 4.10 -10.53
CA HIS A 61 2.22 5.39 -10.79
C HIS A 61 1.39 5.88 -9.59
N MET A 62 0.56 5.03 -8.98
CA MET A 62 -0.22 5.42 -7.80
C MET A 62 0.67 5.76 -6.61
N LYS A 63 1.76 5.01 -6.41
CA LYS A 63 2.73 5.27 -5.34
C LYS A 63 3.43 6.63 -5.52
N SER A 64 3.67 7.08 -6.75
CA SER A 64 4.28 8.40 -6.98
C SER A 64 3.34 9.55 -6.60
N TYR A 65 2.02 9.38 -6.81
CA TYR A 65 1.02 10.38 -6.38
C TYR A 65 0.87 10.48 -4.86
N ILE A 66 1.05 9.38 -4.12
CA ILE A 66 0.91 9.36 -2.65
C ILE A 66 2.16 9.90 -1.94
N LYS A 67 3.34 9.82 -2.58
CA LYS A 67 4.60 10.32 -2.02
C LYS A 67 4.78 11.84 -2.15
N ASN A 68 3.93 12.50 -2.94
CA ASN A 68 3.82 13.96 -3.01
C ASN A 68 2.69 14.45 -2.10
#